data_AF-A0A7V6DZX4-F1
#
_entry.id   AF-A0A7V6DZX4-F1
#
_cell.length_a   1.000
_cell.length_b   1.000
_cell.length_c   1.000
_cell.angle_alpha   90.00
_cell.angle_beta   90.00
_cell.angle_gamma   90.00
#
_symmetry.space_group_name_H-M   'P 1'
#
loop_
_entity.id
_entity.type
_entity.pdbx_description
1 polymer ?
#
loop_
_entity_poly.entity_id
_entity_poly.type
_entity_poly.pdbx_seq_one_letter_code
_entity_poly.pdbx_strand_id
1 'polypeptide(L)'
;MNRWTELSIEYANQRSYLDDLFQVYPTIPEGIREVDEEVWERVEQAFDQKNNPALLKELFRLELFPIKDSYVAFLKKDKSAIERNPRTVNRLCGRLYEMGLNKIFERCSEPKETNRQIG
;
A
#
# COMPACT_ATOMS: atom_id res chain seq x y z
N MET A 1 34.24 9.55 34.89
CA MET A 1 33.17 9.01 34.03
C MET A 1 31.88 9.59 34.56
N ASN A 2 31.08 10.27 33.73
CA ASN A 2 29.91 10.99 34.21
C ASN A 2 28.81 9.99 34.54
N ARG A 3 28.13 10.20 35.68
CA ARG A 3 27.02 9.38 36.17
C ARG A 3 25.92 9.15 35.11
N TRP A 4 25.75 10.13 34.22
CA TRP A 4 24.84 10.09 33.08
C TRP A 4 25.25 9.08 32.00
N THR A 5 26.54 8.88 31.79
CA THR A 5 27.07 7.98 30.76
C THR A 5 26.90 6.51 31.18
N GLU A 6 27.02 6.20 32.48
CA GLU A 6 26.74 4.86 33.02
C GLU A 6 25.24 4.53 32.99
N LEU A 7 24.38 5.49 33.34
CA LEU A 7 22.92 5.37 33.25
C LEU A 7 22.45 5.08 31.82
N SER A 8 23.04 5.70 30.80
CA SER A 8 22.71 5.43 29.40
C SER A 8 23.13 4.02 28.95
N ILE A 9 24.21 3.48 29.49
CA ILE A 9 24.70 2.12 29.19
C ILE A 9 23.86 1.06 29.90
N GLU A 10 23.38 1.34 31.11
CA GLU A 10 22.43 0.47 31.83
C GLU A 10 21.05 0.44 31.17
N TYR A 11 20.55 1.59 30.69
CA TYR A 11 19.24 1.71 30.04
C TYR A 11 19.20 1.01 28.68
N ALA A 12 20.30 1.07 27.91
CA ALA A 12 20.42 0.39 26.62
C ALA A 12 20.55 -1.15 26.74
N ASN A 13 20.91 -1.66 27.92
CA ASN A 13 21.08 -3.10 28.20
C ASN A 13 19.83 -3.78 28.76
N GLN A 14 18.74 -3.04 29.01
CA GLN A 14 17.47 -3.64 29.40
C GLN A 14 16.76 -4.18 28.16
N ARG A 15 16.72 -5.51 28.04
CA ARG A 15 16.20 -6.33 26.93
C ARG A 15 14.71 -6.16 26.61
N SER A 16 14.06 -5.08 27.06
CA SER A 16 12.61 -4.86 26.91
C SER A 16 12.24 -3.42 26.54
N TYR A 17 13.21 -2.51 26.30
CA TYR A 17 12.89 -1.11 25.97
C TYR A 17 12.02 -0.95 24.71
N LEU A 18 12.19 -1.86 23.73
CA LEU A 18 11.33 -1.93 22.55
C LEU A 18 9.94 -2.50 22.87
N ASP A 19 9.85 -3.47 23.77
CA ASP A 19 8.60 -4.14 24.13
C ASP A 19 7.70 -3.26 25.02
N ASP A 20 8.31 -2.45 25.89
CA ASP A 20 7.57 -1.55 26.80
C ASP A 20 7.01 -0.33 26.05
N LEU A 21 7.66 0.11 24.95
CA LEU A 21 7.12 1.16 24.08
C LEU A 21 5.83 0.71 23.37
N PHE A 22 5.71 -0.58 23.04
CA PHE A 22 4.51 -1.18 22.47
C PHE A 22 3.35 -1.32 23.47
N GLN A 23 3.61 -1.37 24.77
CA GLN A 23 2.55 -1.43 25.79
C GLN A 23 1.91 -0.06 26.08
N VAL A 24 2.68 1.02 26.02
CA VAL A 24 2.17 2.39 26.24
C VAL A 24 1.50 2.96 24.99
N TYR A 25 1.90 2.49 23.80
CA TYR A 25 1.21 2.71 22.54
C TYR A 25 0.61 1.40 22.04
N PRO A 26 -0.62 1.02 22.44
CA PRO A 26 -1.38 0.09 21.63
C PRO A 26 -1.47 0.72 20.24
N THR A 27 -0.71 0.22 19.29
CA THR A 27 -0.84 0.58 17.88
C THR A 27 -2.15 -0.02 17.39
N ILE A 28 -3.25 0.58 17.84
CA ILE A 28 -4.48 0.65 17.08
C ILE A 28 -4.00 1.22 15.75
N PRO A 29 -3.93 0.43 14.67
CA PRO A 29 -3.48 0.95 13.39
C PRO A 29 -4.54 1.98 13.04
N GLU A 30 -4.19 3.26 13.14
CA GLU A 30 -5.09 4.33 12.76
C GLU A 30 -5.50 4.10 11.31
N GLY A 31 -6.75 3.68 11.14
CA GLY A 31 -7.53 3.73 9.91
C GLY A 31 -6.96 2.92 8.74
N ILE A 32 -7.59 1.80 8.44
CA ILE A 32 -7.69 1.33 7.05
C ILE A 32 -7.99 2.55 6.19
N ARG A 33 -7.21 2.78 5.12
CA ARG A 33 -7.49 3.89 4.21
C ARG A 33 -8.89 3.69 3.67
N GLU A 34 -9.73 4.71 3.78
CA GLU A 34 -11.09 4.69 3.23
C GLU A 34 -10.98 4.56 1.70
N VAL A 35 -11.44 3.42 1.20
CA VAL A 35 -11.54 3.12 -0.23
C VAL A 35 -12.96 3.46 -0.64
N ASP A 36 -13.11 4.30 -1.67
CA ASP A 36 -14.41 4.61 -2.25
C ASP A 36 -15.10 3.31 -2.73
N GLU A 37 -16.22 2.98 -2.09
CA GLU A 37 -16.97 1.75 -2.36
C GLU A 37 -17.47 1.69 -3.82
N GLU A 38 -17.87 2.81 -4.41
CA GLU A 38 -18.30 2.84 -5.82
C GLU A 38 -17.14 2.54 -6.77
N VAL A 39 -15.94 3.06 -6.46
CA VAL A 39 -14.73 2.76 -7.24
C VAL A 39 -14.37 1.29 -7.07
N TRP A 40 -14.48 0.76 -5.85
CA TRP A 40 -14.18 -0.63 -5.58
C TRP A 40 -15.12 -1.59 -6.30
N GLU A 41 -16.43 -1.36 -6.28
CA GLU A 41 -17.40 -2.17 -7.04
C GLU A 41 -17.07 -2.21 -8.53
N ARG A 42 -16.61 -1.08 -9.11
CA ARG A 42 -16.17 -1.04 -10.52
C ARG A 42 -14.88 -1.84 -10.75
N VAL A 43 -13.97 -1.83 -9.78
CA VAL A 43 -12.77 -2.68 -9.79
C VAL A 43 -13.16 -4.15 -9.79
N GLU A 44 -14.09 -4.56 -8.93
CA GLU A 44 -14.59 -5.95 -8.87
C GLU A 44 -15.21 -6.38 -10.20
N GLN A 45 -16.13 -5.57 -10.73
CA GLN A 45 -16.77 -5.83 -12.02
C GLN A 45 -15.74 -5.94 -13.16
N ALA A 46 -14.75 -5.04 -13.20
CA ALA A 46 -13.71 -5.08 -14.22
C ALA A 46 -12.77 -6.28 -14.07
N PHE A 47 -12.52 -6.71 -12.83
CA PHE A 47 -11.72 -7.89 -12.52
C PHE A 47 -12.43 -9.17 -13.00
N ASP A 48 -13.72 -9.32 -12.68
CA ASP A 48 -14.53 -10.48 -13.06
C ASP A 48 -14.74 -10.58 -14.57
N GLN A 49 -14.98 -9.43 -15.23
CA GLN A 49 -15.09 -9.35 -16.69
C GLN A 49 -13.74 -9.50 -17.41
N LYS A 50 -12.63 -9.60 -16.67
CA LYS A 50 -11.25 -9.61 -17.18
C LYS A 50 -10.95 -8.44 -18.12
N ASN A 51 -11.51 -7.27 -17.82
CA ASN A 51 -11.35 -6.05 -18.60
C ASN A 51 -10.11 -5.28 -18.13
N ASN A 52 -8.94 -5.66 -18.65
CA ASN A 52 -7.64 -5.10 -18.24
C ASN A 52 -7.56 -3.56 -18.28
N PRO A 53 -7.99 -2.88 -19.37
CA PRO A 53 -7.93 -1.42 -19.41
C PRO A 53 -8.84 -0.77 -18.37
N ALA A 54 -10.05 -1.29 -18.17
CA ALA A 54 -10.99 -0.77 -17.18
C ALA A 54 -10.46 -0.97 -15.76
N LEU A 55 -9.96 -2.18 -15.46
CA LEU A 55 -9.39 -2.53 -14.15
C LEU A 55 -8.28 -1.56 -13.73
N LEU A 56 -7.32 -1.29 -14.63
CA LEU A 56 -6.25 -0.32 -14.35
C LEU A 56 -6.78 1.10 -14.19
N LYS A 57 -7.73 1.53 -15.05
CA LYS A 57 -8.30 2.88 -14.98
C LYS A 57 -8.98 3.13 -13.63
N GLU A 58 -9.70 2.16 -13.09
CA GLU A 58 -10.35 2.24 -11.78
C GLU A 58 -9.33 2.17 -10.63
N LEU A 59 -8.39 1.21 -10.67
CA LEU A 59 -7.32 1.13 -9.65
C LEU A 59 -6.44 2.39 -9.59
N PHE A 60 -6.26 3.12 -10.70
CA PHE A 60 -5.53 4.39 -10.70
C PHE A 60 -6.29 5.55 -10.06
N ARG A 61 -7.62 5.45 -9.88
CA ARG A 61 -8.41 6.43 -9.12
C ARG A 61 -8.13 6.32 -7.62
N LEU A 62 -7.76 5.14 -7.15
CA LEU A 62 -7.37 4.92 -5.77
C LEU A 62 -6.05 5.65 -5.45
N GLU A 63 -5.92 6.06 -4.19
CA GLU A 63 -4.71 6.74 -3.73
C GLU A 63 -3.48 5.83 -3.77
N LEU A 64 -3.68 4.54 -3.47
CA LEU A 64 -2.64 3.52 -3.43
C LEU A 64 -2.89 2.44 -4.48
N PHE A 65 -1.84 2.15 -5.24
CA PHE A 65 -1.87 1.10 -6.25
C PHE A 65 -1.29 -0.19 -5.65
N PRO A 66 -1.90 -1.36 -5.88
CA PRO A 66 -1.61 -2.59 -5.14
C PRO A 66 -0.25 -3.22 -5.48
N ILE A 67 0.38 -2.81 -6.59
CA ILE A 67 1.65 -3.37 -7.07
C ILE A 67 2.67 -2.25 -7.30
N LYS A 68 3.87 -2.40 -6.74
CA LYS A 68 5.01 -1.52 -7.05
C LYS A 68 5.64 -1.99 -8.38
N ASP A 69 5.36 -1.29 -9.48
CA ASP A 69 5.96 -1.54 -10.79
C ASP A 69 6.36 -0.20 -11.46
N SER A 70 7.50 -0.18 -12.14
CA SER A 70 8.10 1.04 -12.71
C SER A 70 7.19 1.74 -13.73
N TYR A 71 6.34 0.98 -14.43
CA TYR A 71 5.44 1.53 -15.44
C TYR A 71 4.14 2.11 -14.87
N VAL A 72 3.76 1.74 -13.64
CA VAL A 72 2.51 2.20 -12.99
C VAL A 72 2.48 3.71 -12.87
N ALA A 73 3.59 4.34 -12.48
CA ALA A 73 3.69 5.79 -12.37
C ALA A 73 3.52 6.50 -13.73
N PHE A 74 4.01 5.88 -14.82
CA PHE A 74 3.86 6.41 -16.17
C PHE A 74 2.41 6.27 -16.66
N LEU A 75 1.81 5.09 -16.51
CA LEU A 75 0.42 4.80 -16.90
C LEU A 75 -0.60 5.62 -16.09
N LYS A 76 -0.30 5.91 -14.82
CA LYS A 76 -1.14 6.79 -13.98
C LYS A 76 -1.16 8.23 -14.51
N LYS A 77 -0.03 8.72 -15.06
CA LYS A 77 0.08 10.07 -15.63
C LYS A 77 -0.58 10.17 -17.01
N ASP A 78 -0.38 9.18 -17.87
CA ASP A 78 -0.97 9.14 -19.22
C ASP A 78 -1.98 8.00 -19.36
N LYS A 79 -3.27 8.33 -19.22
CA LYS A 79 -4.36 7.36 -19.37
C LYS A 79 -4.44 6.74 -20.77
N SER A 80 -4.02 7.47 -21.80
CA SER A 80 -4.03 6.95 -23.18
C SER A 80 -2.84 6.00 -23.44
N ALA A 81 -1.83 6.00 -22.57
CA ALA A 81 -0.75 5.01 -22.63
C ALA A 81 -1.25 3.59 -22.30
N ILE A 82 -2.38 3.45 -21.60
CA ILE A 82 -3.03 2.15 -21.34
C ILE A 82 -3.47 1.51 -22.67
N GLU A 83 -4.07 2.30 -23.56
CA GLU A 83 -4.56 1.83 -24.86
C GLU A 83 -3.41 1.62 -25.86
N ARG A 84 -2.38 2.47 -25.81
CA ARG A 84 -1.20 2.36 -26.68
C ARG A 84 -0.29 1.18 -26.34
N ASN A 85 -0.34 0.65 -25.11
CA ASN A 85 0.61 -0.38 -24.62
C ASN A 85 -0.10 -1.65 -24.09
N PRO A 86 -0.83 -2.41 -24.92
CA PRO A 86 -1.63 -3.54 -24.48
C PRO A 86 -0.81 -4.67 -23.84
N ARG A 87 0.43 -4.91 -24.30
CA ARG A 87 1.31 -5.95 -23.73
C ARG A 87 1.68 -5.65 -22.27
N THR A 88 2.02 -4.41 -21.97
CA THR A 88 2.39 -3.97 -20.61
C THR A 88 1.19 -4.04 -19.67
N VAL A 89 0.03 -3.59 -20.17
CA VAL A 89 -1.25 -3.66 -19.43
C VAL A 89 -1.60 -5.11 -19.10
N ASN A 90 -1.52 -6.02 -20.08
CA ASN A 90 -1.80 -7.44 -19.87
C ASN A 90 -0.84 -8.07 -18.86
N ARG A 91 0.45 -7.72 -18.90
CA ARG A 91 1.45 -8.19 -17.92
C ARG A 91 1.10 -7.73 -16.50
N LEU A 92 0.73 -6.47 -16.33
CA LEU A 92 0.33 -5.92 -15.03
C LEU A 92 -0.96 -6.58 -14.52
N CYS A 93 -1.96 -6.70 -15.39
CA CYS A 93 -3.23 -7.33 -15.03
C CYS A 93 -3.06 -8.82 -14.72
N GLY A 94 -2.17 -9.53 -15.42
CA GLY A 94 -1.79 -10.91 -15.08
C GLY A 94 -1.34 -11.04 -13.62
N ARG A 95 -0.46 -10.15 -13.15
CA ARG A 95 -0.03 -10.12 -11.75
C ARG A 95 -1.16 -9.77 -10.78
N LEU A 96 -2.07 -8.88 -11.17
CA LEU A 96 -3.26 -8.55 -10.37
C LEU A 96 -4.17 -9.77 -10.25
N TYR A 97 -4.41 -10.50 -11.34
CA TYR A 97 -5.21 -11.73 -11.33
C TYR A 97 -4.58 -12.84 -10.49
N GLU A 98 -3.25 -13.02 -10.56
CA GLU A 98 -2.51 -13.97 -9.74
C GLU A 98 -2.58 -13.60 -8.24
N MET A 99 -2.60 -12.31 -7.91
CA MET A 99 -2.70 -11.83 -6.53
C MET A 99 -4.09 -12.08 -5.93
N GLY A 100 -5.13 -11.93 -6.75
CA GLY A 100 -6.52 -12.07 -6.32
C GLY A 100 -7.09 -10.81 -5.68
N LEU A 101 -8.42 -10.69 -5.74
CA LEU A 101 -9.16 -9.48 -5.38
C LEU A 101 -8.97 -9.06 -3.90
N ASN A 102 -9.00 -10.03 -2.99
CA ASN A 102 -8.83 -9.78 -1.54
C ASN A 102 -7.49 -9.11 -1.21
N LYS A 103 -6.40 -9.60 -1.82
CA LYS A 103 -5.07 -9.01 -1.61
C LYS A 103 -4.94 -7.65 -2.28
N ILE A 104 -5.58 -7.45 -3.43
CA ILE A 104 -5.64 -6.12 -4.07
C ILE A 104 -6.31 -5.12 -3.12
N PHE A 105 -7.43 -5.50 -2.50
CA PHE A 105 -8.15 -4.65 -1.54
C PHE A 105 -7.27 -4.28 -0.34
N GLU A 106 -6.65 -5.30 0.26
CA GLU A 106 -5.74 -5.12 1.39
C GLU A 106 -4.61 -4.14 1.04
N ARG A 107 -3.96 -4.32 -0.12
CA ARG A 107 -2.88 -3.44 -0.59
C ARG A 107 -3.35 -2.03 -0.93
N CYS A 108 -4.58 -1.85 -1.40
CA CYS A 108 -5.14 -0.53 -1.70
C CYS A 108 -5.57 0.22 -0.43
N SER A 109 -5.96 -0.52 0.60
CA SER A 109 -6.46 -0.01 1.87
C SER A 109 -5.37 0.08 2.95
N GLU A 110 -4.12 -0.30 2.62
CA GLU A 110 -2.94 -0.11 3.48
C GLU A 110 -2.88 1.35 4.00
N PRO A 111 -2.72 1.54 5.33
CA PRO A 111 -2.59 2.86 5.92
C PRO A 111 -1.34 3.56 5.36
N LYS A 112 -1.28 4.89 5.48
CA LYS A 112 -0.09 5.64 5.06
C LYS A 112 1.12 5.08 5.81
N GLU A 113 2.13 4.60 5.08
CA GLU A 113 3.39 4.11 5.68
C GLU A 113 3.91 5.15 6.69
N THR A 114 4.16 4.71 7.93
CA THR A 114 4.46 5.55 9.11
C THR A 114 5.61 6.57 8.87
N ASN A 115 6.54 6.26 7.96
CA ASN A 115 7.62 7.16 7.54
C ASN A 115 7.17 8.43 6.80
N ARG A 116 5.87 8.57 6.46
CA ARG A 116 5.27 9.78 5.88
C ARG A 116 4.39 10.58 6.85
N GLN A 117 4.14 10.09 8.06
CA GLN A 117 3.39 10.82 9.10
C GLN A 117 4.29 11.75 9.92
N ILE A 118 5.59 11.46 9.98
CA ILE A 118 6.59 12.20 10.77
C ILE A 118 7.47 13.05 9.83
N GLY A 119 6.83 13.80 8.93
CA GLY A 119 7.47 14.72 7.99
C GLY A 119 6.89 16.11 8.10
#